data_AF-A0A972JD26-F1
#
_entry.id   AF-A0A972JD26-F1
#
_cell.length_a   1.000
_cell.length_b   1.000
_cell.length_c   1.000
_cell.angle_alpha   90.00
_cell.angle_beta   90.00
_cell.angle_gamma   90.00
#
_symmetry.space_group_name_H-M   'P 1'
#
loop_
_entity.id
_entity.type
_entity.pdbx_description
1 polymer ?
#
loop_
_entity_poly.entity_id
_entity_poly.type
_entity_poly.pdbx_seq_one_letter_code
_entity_poly.pdbx_strand_id
1 'polypeptide(L)'
;MSLCDCTAGYPLEYCAARFLRQWEQREEALHASISGAAPSDSIVEALRYFQVARNFRGLAENKDQSVSSDIRSALITTRSDKSLASPIAKVEALAQSLELKFGQYNLSAATKLLWLSCRAPIIVYDKRAVRALSKHAHHMAIAGRYAAFTTAWRSEYEALASSIQVAVENLSRGRLFMPKTSYTDTQLVALSKQAWFTERVFDIFLWEVGGDG
;
A
#
# COMPACT_ATOMS: atom_id res chain seq x y z
N MET A 1 11.48 21.37 8.02
CA MET A 1 10.97 21.69 6.67
C MET A 1 9.97 20.62 6.33
N SER A 2 8.70 20.97 6.16
CA SER A 2 7.64 20.00 5.84
C SER A 2 7.72 19.59 4.36
N LEU A 3 7.16 18.43 3.98
CA LEU A 3 6.91 18.08 2.58
C LEU A 3 6.17 19.18 1.79
N CYS A 4 5.48 20.10 2.49
CA CYS A 4 4.81 21.27 1.92
C CYS A 4 5.76 22.35 1.35
N ASP A 5 7.02 22.44 1.77
CA ASP A 5 7.87 23.62 1.52
C ASP A 5 8.86 23.46 0.35
N CYS A 6 8.90 22.30 -0.33
CA CYS A 6 9.82 22.06 -1.46
C CYS A 6 9.08 22.02 -2.81
N THR A 7 9.52 22.90 -3.70
CA THR A 7 8.97 23.29 -5.01
C THR A 7 9.02 22.23 -6.13
N ALA A 8 8.76 20.96 -5.82
CA ALA A 8 8.53 19.89 -6.79
C ALA A 8 7.42 18.92 -6.33
N GLY A 9 6.41 19.45 -5.61
CA GLY A 9 5.30 18.65 -5.12
C GLY A 9 4.40 18.20 -6.27
N TYR A 10 4.25 16.89 -6.43
CA TYR A 10 3.22 16.33 -7.31
C TYR A 10 1.83 16.80 -6.84
N PRO A 11 0.95 17.27 -7.75
CA PRO A 11 -0.40 17.69 -7.36
C PRO A 11 -1.17 16.54 -6.70
N LEU A 12 -1.80 16.79 -5.55
CA LEU A 12 -2.54 15.76 -4.83
C LEU A 12 -3.76 15.28 -5.62
N GLU A 13 -4.36 16.14 -6.46
CA GLU A 13 -5.43 15.79 -7.39
C GLU A 13 -4.95 14.76 -8.42
N TYR A 14 -3.72 14.92 -8.90
CA TYR A 14 -3.09 13.94 -9.78
C TYR A 14 -2.90 12.60 -9.06
N CYS A 15 -2.38 12.60 -7.83
CA CYS A 15 -2.22 11.40 -7.03
C CYS A 15 -3.56 10.71 -6.74
N ALA A 16 -4.61 11.48 -6.46
CA ALA A 16 -5.97 10.98 -6.23
C ALA A 16 -6.55 10.30 -7.47
N ALA A 17 -6.46 10.95 -8.63
CA ALA A 17 -6.95 10.39 -9.90
C ALA A 17 -6.13 9.17 -10.32
N ARG A 18 -4.80 9.19 -10.10
CA ARG A 18 -3.91 8.06 -10.35
C ARG A 18 -4.27 6.86 -9.46
N PHE A 19 -4.53 7.09 -8.18
CA PHE A 19 -4.92 6.02 -7.27
C PHE A 19 -6.29 5.43 -7.63
N LEU A 20 -7.29 6.28 -7.92
CA LEU A 20 -8.61 5.82 -8.36
C LEU A 20 -8.49 4.85 -9.55
N ARG A 21 -7.67 5.21 -10.54
CA ARG A 21 -7.43 4.35 -11.70
C ARG A 21 -6.73 3.04 -11.32
N GLN A 22 -5.73 3.06 -10.44
CA GLN A 22 -5.06 1.83 -9.98
C GLN A 22 -6.02 0.91 -9.22
N TRP A 23 -6.84 1.50 -8.36
CA TRP A 23 -7.88 0.80 -7.61
C TRP A 23 -8.84 0.09 -8.55
N GLU A 24 -9.49 0.84 -9.44
CA GLU A 24 -10.49 0.31 -10.37
C GLU A 24 -9.92 -0.76 -11.33
N GLN A 25 -8.69 -0.56 -11.82
CA GLN A 25 -8.13 -1.47 -12.82
C GLN A 25 -7.61 -2.78 -12.23
N ARG A 26 -7.13 -2.79 -10.98
CA ARG A 26 -6.39 -3.92 -10.42
C ARG A 26 -6.64 -4.13 -8.94
N GLU A 27 -6.41 -3.13 -8.09
CA GLU A 27 -6.35 -3.37 -6.64
C GLU A 27 -7.71 -3.74 -6.04
N GLU A 28 -8.83 -3.29 -6.62
CA GLU A 28 -10.18 -3.67 -6.17
C GLU A 28 -10.44 -5.17 -6.33
N ALA A 29 -10.14 -5.72 -7.52
CA ALA A 29 -10.30 -7.14 -7.80
C ALA A 29 -9.36 -8.00 -6.95
N LEU A 30 -8.11 -7.56 -6.77
CA LEU A 30 -7.14 -8.22 -5.89
C LEU A 30 -7.60 -8.19 -4.43
N HIS A 31 -8.14 -7.06 -3.97
CA HIS A 31 -8.69 -6.93 -2.61
C HIS A 31 -9.86 -7.88 -2.40
N ALA A 32 -10.82 -7.92 -3.34
CA ALA A 32 -11.97 -8.83 -3.26
C ALA A 32 -11.54 -10.30 -3.18
N SER A 33 -10.49 -10.66 -3.93
CA SER A 33 -9.94 -12.01 -3.98
C SER A 33 -9.14 -12.40 -2.72
N ILE A 34 -8.44 -11.47 -2.09
CA ILE A 34 -7.53 -11.74 -0.95
C ILE A 34 -8.18 -11.49 0.41
N SER A 35 -9.18 -10.62 0.49
CA SER A 35 -9.88 -10.29 1.74
C SER A 35 -10.76 -11.43 2.26
N GLY A 36 -11.16 -12.37 1.39
CA GLY A 36 -11.97 -13.53 1.76
C GLY A 36 -11.33 -14.47 2.78
N ALA A 37 -12.17 -15.32 3.39
CA ALA A 37 -11.74 -16.34 4.36
C ALA A 37 -10.72 -17.33 3.76
N ALA A 38 -10.89 -17.66 2.48
CA ALA A 38 -9.94 -18.42 1.69
C ALA A 38 -9.42 -17.53 0.53
N PRO A 39 -8.30 -16.82 0.71
CA PRO A 39 -7.66 -16.07 -0.37
C PRO A 39 -7.43 -16.99 -1.59
N SER A 40 -7.83 -16.55 -2.78
CA SER A 40 -7.59 -17.33 -4.00
C SER A 40 -6.11 -17.26 -4.44
N ASP A 41 -5.78 -17.95 -5.53
CA ASP A 41 -4.42 -17.96 -6.11
C ASP A 41 -3.94 -16.60 -6.64
N SER A 42 -4.77 -15.55 -6.52
CA SER A 42 -4.43 -14.17 -6.89
C SER A 42 -3.37 -13.53 -5.99
N ILE A 43 -2.91 -14.21 -4.93
CA ILE A 43 -1.72 -13.80 -4.17
C ILE A 43 -0.51 -13.65 -5.11
N VAL A 44 -0.33 -14.59 -6.03
CA VAL A 44 0.78 -14.50 -7.01
C VAL A 44 0.59 -13.31 -7.94
N GLU A 45 -0.63 -13.08 -8.40
CA GLU A 45 -0.97 -11.91 -9.22
C GLU A 45 -0.68 -10.61 -8.47
N ALA A 46 -1.09 -10.49 -7.20
CA ALA A 46 -0.81 -9.34 -6.36
C ALA A 46 0.69 -9.09 -6.19
N LEU A 47 1.46 -10.14 -5.91
CA LEU A 47 2.91 -10.03 -5.76
C LEU A 47 3.59 -9.60 -7.08
N ARG A 48 3.06 -10.02 -8.24
CA ARG A 48 3.54 -9.58 -9.56
C ARG A 48 3.17 -8.14 -9.86
N TYR A 49 1.91 -7.78 -9.60
CA TYR A 49 1.40 -6.42 -9.77
C TYR A 49 2.27 -5.40 -9.02
N PHE A 50 2.59 -5.70 -7.76
CA PHE A 50 3.48 -4.87 -6.95
C PHE A 50 4.97 -5.09 -7.18
N GLN A 51 5.36 -5.93 -8.15
CA GLN A 51 6.75 -6.23 -8.50
C GLN A 51 7.61 -6.76 -7.34
N VAL A 52 6.98 -7.43 -6.37
CA VAL A 52 7.65 -8.07 -5.23
C VAL A 52 7.81 -9.58 -5.42
N ALA A 53 7.16 -10.20 -6.41
CA ALA A 53 7.26 -11.62 -6.71
C ALA A 53 8.72 -12.09 -6.97
N ARG A 54 9.57 -11.22 -7.54
CA ARG A 54 11.00 -11.49 -7.79
C ARG A 54 11.84 -11.78 -6.54
N ASN A 55 11.32 -11.46 -5.36
CA ASN A 55 11.97 -11.71 -4.07
C ASN A 55 11.71 -13.15 -3.56
N PHE A 56 10.84 -13.90 -4.21
CA PHE A 56 10.49 -15.26 -3.78
C PHE A 56 11.04 -16.26 -4.79
N ARG A 57 12.07 -17.01 -4.38
CA ARG A 57 12.60 -18.13 -5.19
C ARG A 57 11.45 -19.11 -5.47
N GLY A 58 11.32 -19.56 -6.72
CA GLY A 58 10.21 -20.43 -7.18
C GLY A 58 9.02 -19.67 -7.80
N LEU A 59 8.66 -18.48 -7.32
CA LEU A 59 7.56 -17.67 -7.91
C LEU A 59 7.95 -16.95 -9.19
N ALA A 60 9.20 -16.50 -9.27
CA ALA A 60 9.73 -15.83 -10.45
C ALA A 60 9.74 -16.75 -11.69
N GLU A 61 9.81 -18.07 -11.47
CA GLU A 61 9.94 -19.06 -12.54
C GLU A 61 8.62 -19.68 -12.99
N ASN A 62 7.46 -19.28 -12.42
CA ASN A 62 6.13 -19.86 -12.72
C ASN A 62 6.01 -21.39 -12.47
N LYS A 63 6.89 -21.99 -11.67
CA LYS A 63 7.02 -23.46 -11.61
C LYS A 63 6.38 -24.12 -10.40
N ASP A 64 5.98 -23.35 -9.37
CA ASP A 64 5.68 -23.96 -8.08
C ASP A 64 4.40 -23.43 -7.41
N GLN A 65 3.31 -24.20 -7.55
CA GLN A 65 2.04 -23.97 -6.87
C GLN A 65 2.18 -24.03 -5.33
N SER A 66 3.19 -24.75 -4.82
CA SER A 66 3.41 -24.87 -3.37
C SER A 66 3.81 -23.55 -2.73
N VAL A 67 4.57 -22.71 -3.44
CA VAL A 67 4.97 -21.38 -2.95
C VAL A 67 3.75 -20.47 -2.75
N SER A 68 2.80 -20.48 -3.69
CA SER A 68 1.55 -19.73 -3.54
C SER A 68 0.76 -20.19 -2.32
N SER A 69 0.63 -21.51 -2.15
CA SER A 69 -0.04 -22.12 -0.99
C SER A 69 0.63 -21.76 0.33
N ASP A 70 1.95 -21.72 0.36
CA ASP A 70 2.73 -21.38 1.55
C ASP A 70 2.56 -19.91 1.96
N ILE A 71 2.63 -18.98 1.00
CA ILE A 71 2.36 -17.56 1.26
C ILE A 71 0.92 -17.36 1.71
N ARG A 72 -0.03 -18.07 1.09
CA ARG A 72 -1.43 -18.06 1.50
C ARG A 72 -1.58 -18.52 2.94
N SER A 73 -0.95 -19.64 3.30
CA SER A 73 -1.00 -20.18 4.65
C SER A 73 -0.44 -19.19 5.66
N ALA A 74 0.73 -18.59 5.37
CA ALA A 74 1.33 -17.56 6.23
C ALA A 74 0.43 -16.34 6.43
N LEU A 75 -0.22 -15.86 5.36
CA LEU A 75 -1.15 -14.73 5.41
C LEU A 75 -2.40 -15.07 6.25
N ILE A 76 -3.02 -16.23 6.03
CA ILE A 76 -4.21 -16.67 6.80
C ILE A 76 -3.88 -16.79 8.28
N THR A 77 -2.77 -17.45 8.61
CA THR A 77 -2.31 -17.64 9.99
C THR A 77 -2.09 -16.29 10.66
N THR A 78 -1.32 -15.40 10.05
CA THR A 78 -1.03 -14.06 10.60
C THR A 78 -2.29 -13.23 10.80
N ARG A 79 -3.22 -13.26 9.83
CA ARG A 79 -4.48 -12.51 9.91
C ARG A 79 -5.35 -12.97 11.08
N SER A 80 -5.42 -14.29 11.26
CA SER A 80 -6.32 -14.95 12.21
C SER A 80 -5.74 -15.04 13.62
N ASP A 81 -4.45 -14.78 13.77
CA ASP A 81 -3.78 -14.75 15.06
C ASP A 81 -4.26 -13.57 15.91
N LYS A 82 -5.00 -13.89 16.98
CA LYS A 82 -5.55 -12.93 17.94
C LYS A 82 -4.51 -12.43 18.93
N SER A 83 -3.35 -13.09 19.05
CA SER A 83 -2.25 -12.62 19.91
C SER A 83 -1.54 -11.40 19.31
N LEU A 84 -1.59 -11.24 17.98
CA LEU A 84 -1.03 -10.10 17.27
C LEU A 84 -1.98 -8.89 17.33
N ALA A 85 -1.97 -8.21 18.47
CA ALA A 85 -2.89 -7.10 18.75
C ALA A 85 -2.64 -5.84 17.92
N SER A 86 -1.40 -5.61 17.44
CA SER A 86 -1.03 -4.40 16.71
C SER A 86 -0.80 -4.65 15.21
N PRO A 87 -1.07 -3.65 14.34
CA PRO A 87 -0.80 -3.74 12.90
C PRO A 87 0.69 -3.96 12.61
N ILE A 88 1.56 -3.36 13.42
CA ILE A 88 3.01 -3.54 13.36
C ILE A 88 3.36 -5.00 13.62
N ALA A 89 2.83 -5.60 14.70
CA ALA A 89 3.09 -6.99 15.02
C ALA A 89 2.64 -7.95 13.91
N LYS A 90 1.50 -7.68 13.25
CA LYS A 90 1.04 -8.48 12.10
C LYS A 90 1.98 -8.38 10.91
N VAL A 91 2.45 -7.19 10.57
CA VAL A 91 3.39 -7.01 9.46
C VAL A 91 4.72 -7.71 9.75
N GLU A 92 5.26 -7.53 10.95
CA GLU A 92 6.50 -8.15 11.38
C GLU A 92 6.38 -9.69 11.38
N ALA A 93 5.30 -10.24 11.92
CA ALA A 93 5.06 -11.69 11.94
C ALA A 93 4.92 -12.29 10.54
N LEU A 94 4.23 -11.60 9.61
CA LEU A 94 4.18 -12.05 8.23
C LEU A 94 5.54 -11.96 7.55
N ALA A 95 6.28 -10.86 7.74
CA ALA A 95 7.62 -10.71 7.16
C ALA A 95 8.59 -11.79 7.67
N GLN A 96 8.54 -12.13 8.95
CA GLN A 96 9.30 -13.24 9.55
C GLN A 96 8.87 -14.59 8.99
N SER A 97 7.56 -14.83 8.83
CA SER A 97 7.05 -16.08 8.24
C SER A 97 7.55 -16.26 6.79
N LEU A 98 7.57 -15.17 6.01
CA LEU A 98 8.13 -15.17 4.66
C LEU A 98 9.65 -15.39 4.67
N GLU A 99 10.37 -14.82 5.64
CA GLU A 99 11.80 -15.06 5.80
C GLU A 99 12.12 -16.52 6.12
N LEU A 100 11.41 -17.11 7.08
CA LEU A 100 11.62 -18.51 7.46
C LEU A 100 11.37 -19.47 6.29
N LYS A 101 10.38 -19.16 5.46
CA LYS A 101 9.99 -20.02 4.34
C LYS A 101 10.84 -19.81 3.08
N PHE A 102 11.24 -18.58 2.79
CA PHE A 102 11.86 -18.21 1.51
C PHE A 102 13.27 -17.60 1.63
N GLY A 103 13.78 -17.45 2.85
CA GLY A 103 15.10 -16.88 3.14
C GLY A 103 15.19 -15.38 2.95
N GLN A 104 14.05 -14.67 2.89
CA GLN A 104 14.03 -13.22 2.68
C GLN A 104 12.98 -12.52 3.54
N TYR A 105 13.45 -11.70 4.48
CA TYR A 105 12.63 -10.74 5.21
C TYR A 105 12.14 -9.63 4.27
N ASN A 106 10.81 -9.51 4.11
CA ASN A 106 10.22 -8.63 3.08
C ASN A 106 9.01 -7.83 3.58
N LEU A 107 9.28 -6.68 4.21
CA LEU A 107 8.25 -5.73 4.66
C LEU A 107 7.34 -5.25 3.54
N SER A 108 7.88 -5.05 2.34
CA SER A 108 7.09 -4.58 1.20
C SER A 108 6.04 -5.61 0.80
N ALA A 109 6.42 -6.88 0.67
CA ALA A 109 5.46 -7.95 0.38
C ALA A 109 4.44 -8.12 1.51
N ALA A 110 4.90 -8.16 2.76
CA ALA A 110 4.04 -8.34 3.93
C ALA A 110 2.96 -7.25 4.04
N THR A 111 3.36 -5.98 3.97
CA THR A 111 2.42 -4.85 4.05
C THR A 111 1.43 -4.81 2.89
N LYS A 112 1.88 -5.08 1.65
CA LYS A 112 1.00 -5.09 0.47
C LYS A 112 -0.03 -6.22 0.51
N LEU A 113 0.35 -7.42 0.95
CA LEU A 113 -0.59 -8.54 1.11
C LEU A 113 -1.59 -8.28 2.24
N LEU A 114 -1.13 -7.78 3.39
CA LEU A 114 -2.02 -7.44 4.51
C LEU A 114 -2.96 -6.30 4.15
N TRP A 115 -2.46 -5.28 3.44
CA TRP A 115 -3.29 -4.19 2.93
C TRP A 115 -4.34 -4.68 1.92
N LEU A 116 -3.99 -5.56 0.98
CA LEU A 116 -5.01 -6.19 0.12
C LEU A 116 -5.99 -7.08 0.90
N SER A 117 -5.64 -7.54 2.10
CA SER A 117 -6.54 -8.34 2.93
C SER A 117 -7.53 -7.50 3.73
N CYS A 118 -7.10 -6.39 4.35
CA CYS A 118 -7.96 -5.59 5.24
C CYS A 118 -7.95 -4.08 4.99
N ARG A 119 -7.10 -3.58 4.09
CA ARG A 119 -6.81 -2.16 3.79
C ARG A 119 -6.28 -1.42 5.00
N ALA A 120 -7.15 -1.06 5.93
CA ALA A 120 -6.78 -0.42 7.18
C ALA A 120 -6.57 -1.47 8.29
N PRO A 121 -5.72 -1.18 9.28
CA PRO A 121 -4.86 0.01 9.46
C PRO A 121 -3.42 -0.20 8.95
N ILE A 122 -3.23 -0.98 7.87
CA ILE A 122 -1.90 -1.35 7.36
C ILE A 122 -1.39 -0.24 6.44
N ILE A 123 -0.14 0.20 6.65
CA ILE A 123 0.51 1.18 5.77
C ILE A 123 1.43 0.43 4.82
N VAL A 124 1.37 0.76 3.52
CA VAL A 124 2.20 0.08 2.53
C VAL A 124 3.66 0.52 2.67
N TYR A 125 4.52 -0.43 3.00
CA TYR A 125 5.96 -0.20 3.01
C TYR A 125 6.50 -0.30 1.58
N ASP A 126 7.01 0.80 1.04
CA ASP A 126 7.57 0.85 -0.31
C ASP A 126 8.93 1.55 -0.33
N LYS A 127 9.87 1.06 -1.16
CA LYS A 127 11.22 1.63 -1.23
C LYS A 127 11.20 3.10 -1.65
N ARG A 128 10.28 3.52 -2.53
CA ARG A 128 10.17 4.94 -2.91
C ARG A 128 9.57 5.78 -1.79
N ALA A 129 8.56 5.27 -1.09
CA ALA A 129 8.01 5.96 0.08
C ALA A 129 9.07 6.14 1.18
N VAL A 130 9.87 5.09 1.46
CA VAL A 130 11.02 5.16 2.36
C VAL A 130 12.01 6.23 1.89
N ARG A 131 12.33 6.28 0.59
CA ARG A 131 13.24 7.31 0.03
C ARG A 131 12.67 8.71 0.20
N ALA A 132 11.39 8.92 -0.10
CA ALA A 132 10.73 10.21 0.07
C ALA A 132 10.82 10.65 1.54
N LEU A 133 10.31 9.83 2.47
CA LEU A 133 10.32 10.15 3.89
C LEU A 133 11.74 10.33 4.45
N SER A 134 12.73 9.56 3.98
CA SER A 134 14.13 9.69 4.45
C SER A 134 14.77 11.03 4.07
N LYS A 135 14.36 11.64 2.95
CA LYS A 135 14.84 12.98 2.55
C LYS A 135 14.32 14.08 3.50
N HIS A 136 13.16 13.85 4.13
CA HIS A 136 12.47 14.86 4.95
C HIS A 136 12.62 14.64 6.46
N ALA A 137 12.70 13.39 6.91
CA ALA A 137 12.70 13.02 8.33
C ALA A 137 14.07 13.19 9.03
N HIS A 138 14.88 14.17 8.62
CA HIS A 138 16.17 14.59 9.21
C HIS A 138 16.78 13.57 10.20
N HIS A 139 17.49 12.57 9.69
CA HIS A 139 18.30 11.58 10.43
C HIS A 139 17.58 10.38 11.08
N MET A 140 16.26 10.19 10.93
CA MET A 140 15.66 8.92 11.34
C MET A 140 15.94 7.81 10.31
N ALA A 141 16.73 6.81 10.72
CA ALA A 141 16.90 5.58 9.96
C ALA A 141 15.59 4.78 9.95
N ILE A 142 14.74 5.01 8.95
CA ILE A 142 13.46 4.31 8.77
C ILE A 142 13.56 3.06 7.90
N ALA A 143 14.63 2.92 7.13
CA ALA A 143 14.84 1.77 6.24
C ALA A 143 14.96 0.47 7.04
N GLY A 144 14.15 -0.52 6.67
CA GLY A 144 14.08 -1.83 7.32
C GLY A 144 13.33 -1.83 8.66
N ARG A 145 12.76 -0.69 9.08
CA ARG A 145 12.14 -0.52 10.41
C ARG A 145 10.69 -0.07 10.26
N TYR A 146 9.77 -1.03 10.19
CA TYR A 146 8.36 -0.73 9.87
C TYR A 146 7.69 0.21 10.88
N ALA A 147 8.00 0.10 12.18
CA ALA A 147 7.48 0.99 13.21
C ALA A 147 7.96 2.46 13.03
N ALA A 148 9.25 2.65 12.72
CA ALA A 148 9.82 3.97 12.48
C ALA A 148 9.26 4.57 11.19
N PHE A 149 9.13 3.76 10.13
CA PHE A 149 8.46 4.15 8.89
C PHE A 149 7.00 4.56 9.13
N THR A 150 6.23 3.77 9.89
CA THR A 150 4.82 4.07 10.24
C THR A 150 4.69 5.40 10.96
N THR A 151 5.60 5.69 11.90
CA THR A 151 5.60 6.95 12.66
C THR A 151 5.86 8.15 11.75
N ALA A 152 6.91 8.08 10.91
CA ALA A 152 7.22 9.14 9.96
C ALA A 152 6.09 9.34 8.93
N TRP A 153 5.54 8.25 8.40
CA TRP A 153 4.42 8.29 7.48
C TRP A 153 3.21 8.98 8.09
N ARG A 154 2.83 8.62 9.33
CA ARG A 154 1.65 9.19 10.01
C ARG A 154 1.82 10.68 10.28
N SER A 155 3.00 11.11 10.71
CA SER A 155 3.32 12.53 10.93
C SER A 155 3.16 13.34 9.65
N GLU A 156 3.70 12.86 8.52
CA GLU A 156 3.61 13.58 7.24
C GLU A 156 2.20 13.52 6.63
N TYR A 157 1.49 12.39 6.79
CA TYR A 157 0.10 12.27 6.38
C TYR A 157 -0.78 13.28 7.12
N GLU A 158 -0.62 13.40 8.44
CA GLU A 158 -1.38 14.34 9.26
C GLU A 158 -1.16 15.79 8.81
N ALA A 159 0.06 16.16 8.47
CA ALA A 159 0.39 17.50 7.95
C ALA A 159 -0.29 17.82 6.60
N LEU A 160 -0.60 16.79 5.79
CA LEU A 160 -1.20 16.93 4.46
C LEU A 160 -2.68 16.51 4.40
N ALA A 161 -3.25 16.01 5.50
CA ALA A 161 -4.54 15.33 5.52
C ALA A 161 -5.67 16.20 4.95
N SER A 162 -5.73 17.48 5.31
CA SER A 162 -6.74 18.41 4.80
C SER A 162 -6.61 18.64 3.29
N SER A 163 -5.40 18.79 2.77
CA SER A 163 -5.17 18.98 1.34
C SER A 163 -5.48 17.72 0.54
N ILE A 164 -5.16 16.55 1.09
CA ILE A 164 -5.54 15.26 0.50
C ILE A 164 -7.06 15.13 0.45
N GLN A 165 -7.76 15.48 1.53
CA GLN A 165 -9.23 15.41 1.57
C GLN A 165 -9.85 16.27 0.47
N VAL A 166 -9.39 17.52 0.32
CA VAL A 166 -9.85 18.42 -0.75
C VAL A 166 -9.60 17.82 -2.13
N ALA A 167 -8.41 17.27 -2.37
CA ALA A 167 -8.06 16.66 -3.65
C ALA A 167 -8.96 15.46 -4.00
N VAL A 168 -9.28 14.61 -3.02
CA VAL A 168 -10.13 13.44 -3.23
C VAL A 168 -11.60 13.83 -3.41
N GLU A 169 -12.12 14.82 -2.69
CA GLU A 169 -13.48 15.33 -2.89
C GLU A 169 -13.69 15.92 -4.29
N ASN A 170 -12.65 16.56 -4.83
CA ASN A 170 -12.64 17.11 -6.17
C ASN A 170 -12.66 16.06 -7.29
N LEU A 171 -12.48 14.76 -7.00
CA LEU A 171 -12.59 13.70 -8.02
C LEU A 171 -13.96 13.71 -8.71
N SER A 172 -15.02 13.92 -7.95
CA SER A 172 -16.39 14.00 -8.48
C SER A 172 -16.58 15.17 -9.45
N ARG A 173 -16.02 16.34 -9.13
CA ARG A 173 -16.10 17.57 -9.92
C ARG A 173 -15.17 17.53 -11.14
N GLY A 174 -13.99 16.92 -10.99
CA GLY A 174 -12.97 16.80 -12.02
C GLY A 174 -13.23 15.68 -13.04
N ARG A 175 -14.38 15.01 -12.98
CA ARG A 175 -14.69 13.83 -13.81
C ARG A 175 -14.52 14.06 -15.31
N LEU A 176 -14.82 15.27 -15.78
CA LEU A 176 -14.67 15.68 -17.19
C LEU A 176 -13.21 15.72 -17.67
N PHE A 177 -12.25 15.84 -16.73
CA PHE A 177 -10.83 16.04 -17.03
C PHE A 177 -9.95 14.86 -16.61
N MET A 178 -10.55 13.78 -16.08
CA MET A 178 -9.84 12.57 -15.67
C MET A 178 -10.13 11.40 -16.63
N PRO A 179 -9.30 10.34 -16.64
CA PRO A 179 -9.62 9.11 -17.37
C PRO A 179 -11.02 8.58 -16.99
N LYS A 180 -11.72 8.00 -17.96
CA LYS A 180 -13.05 7.44 -17.75
C LYS A 180 -13.03 6.42 -16.61
N THR A 181 -13.90 6.63 -15.63
CA THR A 181 -14.13 5.72 -14.49
C THR A 181 -15.56 5.18 -14.52
N SER A 182 -15.73 3.92 -14.10
CA SER A 182 -17.02 3.26 -13.89
C SER A 182 -17.76 3.77 -12.65
N TYR A 183 -17.05 4.44 -11.74
CA TYR A 183 -17.65 5.01 -10.53
C TYR A 183 -18.58 6.19 -10.88
N THR A 184 -19.76 6.20 -10.28
CA THR A 184 -20.68 7.34 -10.28
C THR A 184 -20.22 8.41 -9.31
N ASP A 185 -20.70 9.64 -9.47
CA ASP A 185 -20.33 10.76 -8.59
C ASP A 185 -20.68 10.46 -7.12
N THR A 186 -21.81 9.82 -6.87
CA THR A 186 -22.20 9.33 -5.53
C THR A 186 -21.20 8.32 -4.98
N GLN A 187 -20.73 7.38 -5.79
CA GLN A 187 -19.71 6.41 -5.36
C GLN A 187 -18.36 7.08 -5.13
N LEU A 188 -17.97 8.07 -5.93
CA LEU A 188 -16.75 8.85 -5.72
C LEU A 188 -16.79 9.64 -4.41
N VAL A 189 -17.93 10.27 -4.09
CA VAL A 189 -18.15 10.95 -2.80
C VAL A 189 -18.15 9.97 -1.63
N ALA A 190 -18.68 8.76 -1.82
CA ALA A 190 -18.60 7.72 -0.79
C ALA A 190 -17.16 7.25 -0.56
N LEU A 191 -16.38 7.10 -1.64
CA LEU A 191 -14.98 6.69 -1.60
C LEU A 191 -14.10 7.77 -0.96
N SER A 192 -14.36 9.04 -1.23
CA SER A 192 -13.62 10.17 -0.65
C SER A 192 -13.73 10.31 0.86
N LYS A 193 -14.71 9.63 1.46
CA LYS A 193 -14.91 9.60 2.91
C LYS A 193 -14.24 8.41 3.58
N GLN A 194 -13.63 7.50 2.80
CA GLN A 194 -12.99 6.31 3.35
C GLN A 194 -11.53 6.60 3.68
N ALA A 195 -11.16 6.45 4.95
CA ALA A 195 -9.81 6.73 5.43
C ALA A 195 -8.72 5.97 4.63
N TRP A 196 -8.93 4.68 4.34
CA TRP A 196 -7.94 3.91 3.57
C TRP A 196 -7.70 4.49 2.16
N PHE A 197 -8.69 5.18 1.57
CA PHE A 197 -8.54 5.76 0.25
C PHE A 197 -7.64 6.99 0.31
N THR A 198 -7.89 7.91 1.25
CA THR A 198 -7.04 9.10 1.45
C THR A 198 -5.62 8.71 1.89
N GLU A 199 -5.48 7.69 2.74
CA GLU A 199 -4.18 7.11 3.10
C GLU A 199 -3.43 6.58 1.86
N ARG A 200 -4.10 5.88 0.93
CA ARG A 200 -3.46 5.40 -0.30
C ARG A 200 -3.14 6.49 -1.30
N VAL A 201 -3.92 7.58 -1.36
CA VAL A 201 -3.55 8.75 -2.15
C VAL A 201 -2.23 9.33 -1.67
N PHE A 202 -2.01 9.36 -0.36
CA PHE A 202 -0.72 9.77 0.20
C PHE A 202 0.41 8.79 -0.13
N ASP A 203 0.16 7.48 -0.12
CA ASP A 203 1.17 6.52 -0.60
C ASP A 203 1.58 6.76 -2.06
N ILE A 204 0.63 7.12 -2.93
CA ILE A 204 0.93 7.50 -4.33
C ILE A 204 1.76 8.78 -4.37
N PHE A 205 1.41 9.78 -3.59
CA PHE A 205 2.21 11.01 -3.47
C PHE A 205 3.66 10.72 -3.07
N LEU A 206 3.88 9.93 -2.01
CA LEU A 206 5.21 9.52 -1.58
C LEU A 206 5.95 8.69 -2.65
N TRP A 207 5.22 7.89 -3.42
CA TRP A 207 5.79 7.09 -4.51
C TRP A 207 6.30 7.94 -5.66
N GLU A 208 5.60 9.02 -6.02
CA GLU A 208 6.06 9.99 -7.02
C GLU A 208 7.27 10.80 -6.51
N VAL A 209 7.19 11.35 -5.29
CA VAL A 209 8.30 12.12 -4.67
C VAL A 209 9.57 11.27 -4.52
N GLY A 210 9.42 9.98 -4.19
CA GLY A 210 10.53 9.03 -4.10
C GLY A 210 11.03 8.52 -5.46
N GLY A 211 10.26 8.72 -6.53
CA GLY A 211 10.61 8.36 -7.91
C GLY A 211 11.56 9.34 -8.57
N ASP A 212 11.52 10.62 -8.17
CA ASP A 212 12.31 11.69 -8.77
C ASP A 212 13.78 11.72 -8.34
N GLY A 213 14.52 10.73 -8.82
CA GLY A 213 15.96 10.84 -8.99
C GLY A 213 16.67 9.51 -8.93
#